data_AF-A0A4T3F371-F1
#
_entry.id   AF-A0A4T3F371-F1
#
_cell.length_a   1.000
_cell.length_b   1.000
_cell.length_c   1.000
_cell.angle_alpha   90.00
_cell.angle_beta   90.00
_cell.angle_gamma   90.00
#
_symmetry.space_group_name_H-M   'P 1'
#
loop_
_entity.id
_entity.type
_entity.pdbx_description
1 polymer ?
#
loop_
_entity_poly.entity_id
_entity_poly.type
_entity_poly.pdbx_seq_one_letter_code
_entity_poly.pdbx_strand_id
1 'polypeptide(L)'
;MSKQTQYPRTGFIGAMCVLKWEGMREIDRANEKRVNVLSVFWALSLIGVSAAMAFLDLSRDLGFILPLAPLTLGLLCLRAYLKLLREMDELLRQMQFEAMAVGFGTGLIVGMAILSLPIPAPWPTVVITVSMTLAYCGRIVLGAREMARNARAMEEAGE
;
A
#
# COMPACT_ATOMS: atom_id res chain seq x y z
N MET A 1 0.57 3.38 -31.08
CA MET A 1 0.34 2.26 -30.13
C MET A 1 1.67 1.93 -29.47
N SER A 2 1.87 2.28 -28.19
CA SER A 2 3.07 1.86 -27.46
C SER A 2 3.04 0.34 -27.29
N LYS A 3 4.12 -0.36 -27.63
CA LYS A 3 4.23 -1.80 -27.45
C LYS A 3 3.98 -2.15 -25.98
N GLN A 4 2.84 -2.78 -25.68
CA GLN A 4 2.59 -3.34 -24.35
C GLN A 4 3.60 -4.46 -24.13
N THR A 5 4.56 -4.22 -23.23
CA THR A 5 5.57 -5.20 -22.88
C THR A 5 4.91 -6.27 -22.01
N GLN A 6 4.77 -7.49 -22.54
CA GLN A 6 4.32 -8.65 -21.77
C GLN A 6 5.43 -9.09 -20.80
N TYR A 7 5.11 -9.24 -19.52
CA TYR A 7 6.06 -9.69 -18.51
C TYR A 7 5.80 -11.16 -18.12
N PRO A 8 6.84 -11.92 -17.76
CA PRO A 8 6.71 -13.32 -17.37
C PRO A 8 5.86 -13.45 -16.10
N ARG A 9 4.78 -14.23 -16.21
CA ARG A 9 3.74 -14.46 -15.18
C ARG A 9 4.16 -15.43 -14.06
N THR A 10 5.44 -15.74 -13.92
CA THR A 10 5.90 -16.86 -13.11
C THR A 10 6.25 -16.44 -11.68
N GLY A 11 5.66 -17.11 -10.70
CA GLY A 11 5.92 -16.95 -9.26
C GLY A 11 4.86 -16.15 -8.51
N PHE A 12 4.82 -16.29 -7.18
CA PHE A 12 3.82 -15.64 -6.30
C PHE A 12 3.85 -14.10 -6.37
N ILE A 13 5.06 -13.52 -6.37
CA ILE A 13 5.27 -12.06 -6.51
C ILE A 13 4.91 -11.60 -7.93
N GLY A 14 5.23 -12.40 -8.94
CA GLY A 14 4.78 -12.19 -10.32
C GLY A 14 3.25 -12.14 -10.38
N ALA A 15 2.55 -13.16 -9.87
CA ALA A 15 1.09 -13.19 -9.88
C ALA A 15 0.42 -12.01 -9.15
N MET A 16 1.00 -11.50 -8.06
CA MET A 16 0.44 -10.38 -7.31
C MET A 16 0.77 -9.00 -7.91
N CYS A 17 1.97 -8.82 -8.49
CA CYS A 17 2.39 -7.53 -9.04
C CYS A 17 2.11 -7.38 -10.55
N VAL A 18 2.05 -8.47 -11.30
CA VAL A 18 1.85 -8.47 -12.77
C VAL A 18 0.46 -7.95 -13.14
N LEU A 19 -0.58 -8.27 -12.37
CA LEU A 19 -1.94 -7.80 -12.66
C LEU A 19 -2.09 -6.27 -12.57
N LYS A 20 -1.25 -5.59 -11.79
CA LYS A 20 -1.26 -4.12 -11.72
C LYS A 20 -0.38 -3.50 -12.80
N TRP A 21 0.70 -4.18 -13.21
CA TRP A 21 1.74 -3.65 -14.12
C TRP A 21 1.49 -3.93 -15.59
N GLU A 22 0.69 -4.95 -15.91
CA GLU A 22 0.13 -5.17 -17.24
C GLU A 22 -0.88 -4.04 -17.54
N GLY A 23 -0.51 -3.13 -18.45
CA GLY A 23 -1.37 -2.02 -18.89
C GLY A 23 -0.99 -0.64 -18.33
N MET A 24 -0.17 -0.54 -17.29
CA MET A 24 0.33 0.76 -16.82
C MET A 24 1.36 1.37 -17.78
N ARG A 25 1.28 2.68 -17.96
CA ARG A 25 2.28 3.46 -18.69
C ARG A 25 3.61 3.44 -17.92
N GLU A 26 4.71 3.67 -18.63
CA GLU A 26 6.05 3.66 -18.03
C GLU A 26 6.20 4.70 -16.90
N ILE A 27 5.55 5.85 -17.05
CA ILE A 27 5.53 6.93 -16.05
C ILE A 27 4.86 6.46 -14.76
N ASP A 28 3.69 5.82 -14.87
CA ASP A 28 2.94 5.31 -13.72
C ASP A 28 3.75 4.24 -12.96
N ARG A 29 4.45 3.38 -13.71
CA ARG A 29 5.34 2.36 -13.14
C ARG A 29 6.54 2.97 -12.41
N ALA A 30 7.16 4.01 -12.98
CA ALA A 30 8.28 4.70 -12.34
C ALA A 30 7.84 5.38 -11.04
N ASN A 31 6.68 6.03 -11.06
CA ASN A 31 6.09 6.63 -9.86
C ASN A 31 5.72 5.58 -8.81
N GLU A 32 5.15 4.45 -9.21
CA GLU A 32 4.81 3.38 -8.28
C GLU A 32 6.06 2.76 -7.64
N LYS A 33 7.12 2.51 -8.41
CA LYS A 33 8.41 2.07 -7.84
C LYS A 33 8.92 3.06 -6.80
N ARG A 34 8.80 4.37 -7.06
CA ARG A 34 9.18 5.41 -6.11
C ARG A 34 8.35 5.35 -4.83
N VAL A 35 7.03 5.16 -4.94
CA VAL A 35 6.15 4.96 -3.79
C VAL A 35 6.57 3.73 -3.01
N ASN A 36 6.76 2.58 -3.65
CA ASN A 36 7.13 1.33 -2.99
C ASN A 36 8.47 1.45 -2.27
N VAL A 37 9.47 2.06 -2.89
CA VAL A 37 10.78 2.30 -2.25
C VAL A 37 10.64 3.20 -1.03
N LEU A 38 9.88 4.30 -1.14
CA LEU A 38 9.63 5.20 -0.01
C LEU A 38 8.83 4.51 1.10
N SER A 39 7.84 3.68 0.76
CA SER A 39 7.08 2.88 1.73
C SER A 39 7.96 1.88 2.47
N VAL A 40 8.90 1.23 1.78
CA VAL A 40 9.87 0.32 2.41
C VAL A 40 10.79 1.10 3.34
N PHE A 41 11.38 2.21 2.90
CA PHE A 41 12.22 3.05 3.77
C PHE A 41 11.45 3.57 4.97
N TRP A 42 10.21 4.01 4.77
CA TRP A 42 9.32 4.42 5.83
C TRP A 42 9.07 3.29 6.84
N ALA A 43 8.69 2.10 6.38
CA ALA A 43 8.44 0.95 7.26
C ALA A 43 9.70 0.55 8.04
N LEU A 44 10.86 0.48 7.38
CA LEU A 44 12.14 0.19 8.02
C LEU A 44 12.51 1.25 9.06
N SER A 45 12.29 2.54 8.76
CA SER A 45 12.55 3.62 9.71
C SER A 45 11.62 3.54 10.92
N LEU A 46 10.34 3.19 10.72
CA LEU A 46 9.37 3.05 11.80
C LEU A 46 9.75 1.87 12.70
N ILE A 47 10.10 0.72 12.13
CA ILE A 47 10.55 -0.46 12.87
C ILE A 47 11.85 -0.13 13.63
N GLY A 48 12.81 0.50 12.96
CA GLY A 48 14.10 0.86 13.56
C GLY A 48 13.95 1.83 14.72
N VAL A 49 13.14 2.89 14.56
CA VAL A 49 12.85 3.83 15.66
C VAL A 49 12.08 3.16 16.78
N SER A 50 11.09 2.31 16.48
CA SER A 50 10.32 1.60 17.50
C SER A 50 11.20 0.64 18.30
N ALA A 51 12.10 -0.09 17.62
CA ALA A 51 13.07 -0.97 18.27
C ALA A 51 14.07 -0.17 19.12
N ALA A 52 14.58 0.96 18.61
CA ALA A 52 15.47 1.83 19.36
C ALA A 52 14.79 2.35 20.64
N MET A 53 13.53 2.80 20.55
CA MET A 53 12.75 3.23 21.72
C MET A 53 12.48 2.10 22.72
N ALA A 54 12.35 0.87 22.25
CA ALA A 54 12.03 -0.27 23.10
C ALA A 54 13.26 -0.89 23.79
N PHE A 55 14.43 -0.85 23.14
CA PHE A 55 15.61 -1.61 23.58
C PHE A 55 16.81 -0.75 23.97
N LEU A 56 16.83 0.55 23.64
CA LEU A 56 17.93 1.46 23.97
C LEU A 56 17.46 2.46 25.04
N ASP A 57 18.32 2.72 26.02
CA ASP A 57 18.10 3.77 27.00
C ASP A 57 18.45 5.13 26.39
N LEU A 58 17.49 5.70 25.66
CA LEU A 58 17.66 6.94 24.92
C LEU A 58 17.38 8.15 25.81
N SER A 59 18.23 9.16 25.70
CA SER A 59 17.97 10.47 26.31
C SER A 59 16.61 11.03 25.87
N ARG A 60 15.98 11.83 26.73
CA ARG A 60 14.68 12.46 26.47
C ARG A 60 14.64 13.18 25.13
N ASP A 61 15.70 13.92 24.79
CA ASP A 61 15.78 14.70 23.57
C ASP A 61 15.79 13.80 22.31
N LEU A 62 16.55 12.71 22.35
CA LEU A 62 16.54 11.71 21.28
C LEU A 62 15.17 11.02 21.15
N GLY A 63 14.47 10.81 22.26
CA GLY A 63 13.09 10.31 22.30
C GLY A 63 12.12 11.15 21.47
N PHE A 64 12.30 12.47 21.45
CA PHE A 64 11.47 13.38 20.65
C PHE A 64 11.93 13.51 19.20
N ILE A 65 13.24 13.42 18.95
CA ILE A 65 13.81 13.62 17.61
C ILE A 65 13.66 12.38 16.74
N LEU A 66 13.87 11.18 17.28
CA LEU A 66 13.86 9.94 16.50
C LEU A 66 12.55 9.70 15.72
N PRO A 67 11.35 9.93 16.31
CA PRO A 67 10.08 9.79 15.60
C PRO A 67 9.91 10.73 14.39
N LEU A 68 10.71 11.79 14.27
CA LEU A 68 10.66 12.69 13.11
C LEU A 68 11.17 11.98 11.83
N ALA A 69 12.02 10.97 11.94
CA ALA A 69 12.52 10.22 10.79
C ALA A 69 11.40 9.44 10.05
N PRO A 70 10.61 8.55 10.71
CA PRO A 70 9.47 7.91 10.06
C PRO A 70 8.39 8.92 9.66
N LEU A 71 8.21 10.02 10.41
CA LEU A 71 7.25 11.06 10.01
C LEU A 71 7.62 11.70 8.66
N THR A 72 8.87 12.14 8.50
CA THR A 72 9.36 12.78 7.28
C THR A 72 9.32 11.83 6.08
N LEU A 73 9.73 10.58 6.24
CA LEU A 73 9.61 9.55 5.20
C LEU A 73 8.15 9.27 4.85
N GLY A 74 7.25 9.29 5.83
CA GLY A 74 5.81 9.13 5.62
C GLY A 74 5.23 10.27 4.77
N LEU A 75 5.62 11.52 5.04
CA LEU A 75 5.21 12.67 4.24
C LEU A 75 5.76 12.62 2.81
N LEU A 76 7.01 12.19 2.63
CA LEU A 76 7.60 11.99 1.30
C LEU A 76 6.89 10.88 0.53
N CYS A 77 6.57 9.77 1.19
CA CYS A 77 5.79 8.67 0.62
C CYS A 77 4.41 9.15 0.20
N LEU A 78 3.69 9.87 1.08
CA LEU A 78 2.38 10.44 0.79
C LEU A 78 2.44 11.39 -0.42
N ARG A 79 3.44 12.27 -0.48
CA ARG A 79 3.61 13.17 -1.63
C ARG A 79 3.84 12.41 -2.94
N ALA A 80 4.67 11.37 -2.90
CA ALA A 80 4.90 10.51 -4.08
C ALA A 80 3.64 9.74 -4.48
N TYR A 81 2.85 9.29 -3.50
CA TYR A 81 1.59 8.59 -3.73
C TYR A 81 0.52 9.51 -4.32
N LEU A 82 0.37 10.73 -3.81
CA LEU A 82 -0.54 11.72 -4.40
C LEU A 82 -0.15 12.09 -5.83
N LYS A 83 1.15 12.14 -6.13
CA LYS A 83 1.63 12.33 -7.51
C LYS A 83 1.24 11.13 -8.39
N LEU A 84 1.46 9.89 -7.91
CA LEU A 84 1.05 8.67 -8.60
C LEU A 84 -0.46 8.69 -8.90
N LEU A 85 -1.31 8.99 -7.89
CA LEU A 85 -2.76 9.05 -8.08
C LEU A 85 -3.18 10.09 -9.12
N ARG A 86 -2.49 11.23 -9.20
CA ARG A 86 -2.82 12.30 -10.15
C ARG A 86 -2.47 11.91 -11.59
N GLU A 87 -1.35 11.22 -11.76
CA GLU A 87 -0.86 10.86 -13.10
C GLU A 87 -1.53 9.60 -13.62
N MET A 88 -1.88 8.66 -12.76
CA MET A 88 -2.47 7.36 -13.10
C MET A 88 -3.83 7.45 -13.83
N ASP A 89 -4.07 6.50 -14.73
CA ASP A 89 -5.32 6.37 -15.49
C ASP A 89 -6.55 6.16 -14.58
N GLU A 90 -7.73 6.59 -15.05
CA GLU A 90 -8.94 6.67 -14.23
C GLU A 90 -9.33 5.34 -13.56
N LEU A 91 -9.29 4.24 -14.31
CA LEU A 91 -9.67 2.92 -13.81
C LEU A 91 -8.76 2.45 -12.67
N LEU A 92 -7.45 2.65 -12.81
CA LEU A 92 -6.48 2.28 -11.79
C LEU A 92 -6.58 3.23 -10.58
N ARG A 93 -6.86 4.51 -10.83
CA ARG A 93 -7.10 5.51 -9.79
C ARG A 93 -8.32 5.18 -8.95
N GLN A 94 -9.42 4.82 -9.60
CA GLN A 94 -10.63 4.37 -8.92
C GLN A 94 -10.35 3.13 -8.07
N MET A 95 -9.65 2.12 -8.61
CA MET A 95 -9.28 0.93 -7.84
C MET A 95 -8.46 1.27 -6.59
N GLN A 96 -7.49 2.19 -6.71
CA GLN A 96 -6.69 2.65 -5.57
C GLN A 96 -7.56 3.37 -4.52
N PHE A 97 -8.48 4.23 -4.94
CA PHE A 97 -9.40 4.90 -4.02
C PHE A 97 -10.33 3.92 -3.30
N GLU A 98 -10.89 2.95 -4.02
CA GLU A 98 -11.75 1.92 -3.42
C GLU A 98 -10.96 1.04 -2.45
N ALA A 99 -9.74 0.65 -2.79
CA ALA A 99 -8.87 -0.09 -1.89
C ALA A 99 -8.52 0.71 -0.63
N MET A 100 -8.21 2.01 -0.77
CA MET A 100 -7.99 2.89 0.38
C MET A 100 -9.23 3.00 1.26
N ALA A 101 -10.42 3.18 0.67
CA ALA A 101 -11.68 3.26 1.41
C ALA A 101 -11.96 1.97 2.18
N VAL A 102 -11.76 0.80 1.56
CA VAL A 102 -11.92 -0.51 2.20
C VAL A 102 -10.91 -0.72 3.33
N GLY A 103 -9.64 -0.41 3.09
CA GLY A 103 -8.60 -0.48 4.11
C GLY A 103 -8.92 0.42 5.31
N PHE A 104 -9.15 1.71 5.06
CA PHE A 104 -9.46 2.70 6.08
C PHE A 104 -10.73 2.35 6.88
N GLY A 105 -11.81 1.97 6.18
CA GLY A 105 -13.06 1.53 6.81
C GLY A 105 -12.86 0.30 7.70
N THR A 106 -12.05 -0.67 7.25
CA THR A 106 -11.67 -1.84 8.06
C THR A 106 -10.92 -1.42 9.31
N GLY A 107 -9.95 -0.53 9.18
CA GLY A 107 -9.19 0.00 10.30
C GLY A 107 -10.07 0.73 11.32
N LEU A 108 -11.06 1.51 10.87
CA LEU A 108 -12.03 2.16 11.75
C LEU A 108 -12.90 1.15 12.50
N ILE A 109 -13.49 0.18 11.80
CA ILE A 109 -14.39 -0.81 12.40
C ILE A 109 -13.64 -1.68 13.41
N VAL A 110 -12.49 -2.24 13.00
CA VAL A 110 -11.64 -3.06 13.85
C VAL A 110 -11.08 -2.22 15.00
N GLY A 111 -10.69 -0.98 14.74
CA GLY A 111 -10.17 -0.05 15.74
C GLY A 111 -11.16 0.24 16.85
N MET A 112 -12.40 0.59 16.49
CA MET A 112 -13.45 0.86 17.48
C MET A 112 -13.78 -0.38 18.31
N ALA A 113 -13.81 -1.57 17.68
CA ALA A 113 -14.04 -2.81 18.40
C ALA A 113 -12.87 -3.17 19.33
N ILE A 114 -11.62 -3.18 18.84
CA ILE A 114 -10.46 -3.64 19.61
C ILE A 114 -10.11 -2.69 20.76
N LEU A 115 -10.32 -1.37 20.59
CA LEU A 115 -10.06 -0.37 21.63
C LEU A 115 -11.08 -0.43 22.79
N SER A 116 -12.24 -1.04 22.57
CA SER A 116 -13.22 -1.31 23.63
C SER A 116 -12.86 -2.50 24.53
N LEU A 117 -11.87 -3.31 24.12
CA LEU A 117 -11.42 -4.49 24.86
C LEU A 117 -10.22 -4.16 25.76
N PRO A 118 -10.06 -4.84 26.90
CA PRO A 118 -8.94 -4.61 27.83
C PRO A 118 -7.63 -5.25 27.33
N ILE A 119 -7.21 -4.88 26.11
CA ILE A 119 -6.02 -5.42 25.46
C ILE A 119 -4.85 -4.46 25.69
N PRO A 120 -3.71 -4.93 26.23
CA PRO A 120 -2.57 -4.07 26.50
C PRO A 120 -1.90 -3.59 25.21
N ALA A 121 -1.35 -2.37 25.25
CA ALA A 121 -0.48 -1.87 24.18
C ALA A 121 0.76 -2.78 24.02
N PRO A 122 1.30 -2.94 22.79
CA PRO A 122 0.90 -2.27 21.54
C PRO A 122 -0.11 -3.06 20.68
N TRP A 123 -0.66 -4.18 21.19
CA TRP A 123 -1.46 -5.13 20.41
C TRP A 123 -2.65 -4.52 19.64
N PRO A 124 -3.42 -3.55 20.18
CA PRO A 124 -4.49 -2.90 19.42
C PRO A 124 -3.98 -2.27 18.12
N THR A 125 -2.83 -1.59 18.17
CA THR A 125 -2.23 -0.94 17.00
C THR A 125 -1.82 -1.96 15.94
N VAL A 126 -1.25 -3.09 16.36
CA VAL A 126 -0.85 -4.18 15.46
C VAL A 126 -2.08 -4.77 14.77
N VAL A 127 -3.13 -5.09 15.51
CA VAL A 127 -4.36 -5.70 14.97
C VAL A 127 -5.04 -4.77 13.97
N ILE A 128 -5.15 -3.47 14.28
CA ILE A 128 -5.72 -2.46 13.38
C ILE A 128 -4.89 -2.36 12.10
N THR A 129 -3.57 -2.25 12.24
CA THR A 129 -2.67 -2.05 11.08
C THR A 129 -2.67 -3.26 10.16
N VAL A 130 -2.58 -4.47 10.71
CA VAL A 130 -2.58 -5.72 9.94
C VAL A 130 -3.91 -5.91 9.22
N SER A 131 -5.04 -5.76 9.91
CA SER A 131 -6.36 -5.92 9.29
C SER A 131 -6.60 -4.91 8.17
N MET A 132 -6.27 -3.64 8.39
CA MET A 132 -6.34 -2.59 7.37
C MET A 132 -5.46 -2.90 6.16
N THR A 133 -4.23 -3.36 6.38
CA THR A 133 -3.28 -3.70 5.30
C THR A 133 -3.80 -4.88 4.49
N LEU A 134 -4.28 -5.94 5.14
CA LEU A 134 -4.83 -7.11 4.46
C LEU A 134 -6.08 -6.77 3.64
N ALA A 135 -6.98 -5.95 4.20
CA ALA A 135 -8.18 -5.52 3.50
C ALA A 135 -7.84 -4.67 2.25
N TYR A 136 -6.90 -3.73 2.39
CA TYR A 136 -6.39 -2.95 1.26
C TYR A 136 -5.78 -3.85 0.17
N CYS A 137 -4.86 -4.73 0.54
CA CYS A 137 -4.21 -5.66 -0.39
C CYS A 137 -5.24 -6.57 -1.09
N GLY A 138 -6.19 -7.10 -0.31
CA GLY A 138 -7.29 -7.92 -0.83
C GLY A 138 -8.11 -7.18 -1.88
N ARG A 139 -8.51 -5.93 -1.61
CA ARG A 139 -9.30 -5.13 -2.57
C ARG A 139 -8.52 -4.82 -3.85
N ILE A 140 -7.21 -4.54 -3.75
CA ILE A 140 -6.34 -4.36 -4.93
C ILE A 140 -6.30 -5.64 -5.78
N VAL A 141 -6.06 -6.80 -5.15
CA VAL A 141 -5.98 -8.09 -5.88
C VAL A 141 -7.32 -8.42 -6.55
N LEU A 142 -8.44 -8.21 -5.87
CA LEU A 142 -9.77 -8.44 -6.44
C LEU A 142 -10.07 -7.49 -7.60
N GLY A 143 -9.73 -6.20 -7.48
CA GLY A 143 -9.92 -5.22 -8.55
C GLY A 143 -9.09 -5.57 -9.78
N ALA A 144 -7.85 -6.02 -9.58
CA ALA A 144 -6.99 -6.41 -10.69
C ALA A 144 -7.50 -7.67 -11.41
N ARG A 145 -8.06 -8.64 -10.68
CA ARG A 145 -8.71 -9.82 -11.25
C ARG A 145 -9.98 -9.48 -12.04
N GLU A 146 -10.77 -8.53 -11.55
CA GLU A 146 -11.99 -8.08 -12.22
C GLU A 146 -11.68 -7.41 -13.56
N MET A 147 -10.67 -6.53 -13.61
CA MET A 147 -10.23 -5.92 -14.86
C MET A 147 -9.75 -6.97 -15.87
N ALA A 148 -8.96 -7.95 -15.42
CA ALA A 148 -8.48 -9.02 -16.29
C ALA A 148 -9.61 -9.88 -16.86
N ARG A 149 -10.67 -10.14 -16.09
CA ARG A 149 -11.85 -10.88 -16.56
C ARG A 149 -12.66 -10.05 -17.57
N ASN A 150 -12.85 -8.76 -17.31
CA ASN A 150 -13.60 -7.88 -18.20
C ASN A 150 -12.89 -7.70 -19.54
N ALA A 151 -11.56 -7.62 -19.55
CA ALA A 151 -10.77 -7.55 -20.79
C ALA A 151 -10.99 -8.78 -21.68
N ARG A 152 -10.95 -9.99 -21.11
CA ARG A 152 -11.19 -11.24 -21.85
C ARG A 152 -12.61 -11.32 -22.43
N ALA A 153 -13.62 -10.93 -21.65
CA ALA A 153 -15.00 -10.91 -22.12
C ALA A 153 -15.21 -9.92 -23.29
N MET A 154 -14.46 -8.82 -23.32
CA MET A 154 -14.51 -7.88 -24.46
C MET A 154 -13.79 -8.42 -25.71
N GLU A 155 -12.70 -9.18 -25.54
CA GLU A 155 -12.05 -9.89 -26.65
C GLU A 155 -12.98 -10.95 -27.27
N GLU A 156 -13.63 -11.76 -26.43
CA GLU A 156 -14.58 -12.80 -26.88
C GLU A 156 -15.86 -12.25 -27.52
N ALA A 157 -16.30 -11.04 -27.16
CA ALA A 157 -17.50 -10.41 -27.74
C ALA A 157 -17.22 -9.61 -29.03
N GLY A 158 -15.94 -9.37 -29.34
CA GLY A 158 -15.48 -8.67 -30.53
C GLY A 158 -15.08 -9.61 -31.69
N GLU A 159 -15.03 -10.91 -31.44
CA GLU A 159 -14.89 -12.00 -32.44
C GLU A 159 -16.27 -12.52 -32.87
#